data_AF-A0A6G7VGH6-F1
#
_entry.id   AF-A0A6G7VGH6-F1
#
_cell.length_a   1.000
_cell.length_b   1.000
_cell.length_c   1.000
_cell.angle_alpha   90.00
_cell.angle_beta   90.00
_cell.angle_gamma   90.00
#
_symmetry.space_group_name_H-M   'P 1'
#
loop_
_entity.id
_entity.type
_entity.pdbx_description
1 polymer ?
#
loop_
_entity_poly.entity_id
_entity_poly.type
_entity_poly.pdbx_seq_one_letter_code
_entity_poly.pdbx_strand_id
1 'polypeptide(L)'
;MSESLLHLEPRDLSARLCELIRRYVEQAHPELAVSIVAHLEALYLRPDFWLDPDESCRYCRLMRHWRWLAARSRQGTLYPVCQGG
;
A
#
# COMPACT_ATOMS: atom_id res chain seq x y z
N MET A 1 10.85 -7.55 8.36
CA MET A 1 10.91 -8.62 7.34
C MET A 1 10.67 -8.00 5.95
N SER A 2 11.64 -7.22 5.46
CA SER A 2 11.43 -6.36 4.28
C SER A 2 12.33 -6.71 3.10
N GLU A 3 13.38 -7.51 3.32
CA GLU A 3 14.38 -7.87 2.29
C GLU A 3 13.88 -8.94 1.30
N SER A 4 12.83 -9.69 1.62
CA SER A 4 12.29 -10.72 0.72
C SER A 4 11.45 -10.16 -0.43
N LEU A 5 10.84 -8.97 -0.29
CA LEU A 5 9.90 -8.43 -1.28
C LEU A 5 10.57 -7.94 -2.55
N LEU A 6 11.78 -7.38 -2.43
CA LEU A 6 12.54 -6.84 -3.56
C LEU A 6 13.08 -7.94 -4.50
N HIS A 7 13.17 -9.18 -4.03
CA HIS A 7 13.65 -10.34 -4.79
C HIS A 7 12.56 -11.12 -5.53
N LEU A 8 11.28 -10.85 -5.28
CA LEU A 8 10.16 -11.55 -5.92
C LEU A 8 9.95 -11.09 -7.35
N GLU A 9 9.66 -12.00 -8.28
CA GLU A 9 9.28 -11.59 -9.64
C GLU A 9 8.07 -10.64 -9.61
N PRO A 10 8.00 -9.64 -10.52
CA PRO A 10 6.93 -8.64 -10.51
C PRO A 10 5.53 -9.26 -10.64
N ARG A 11 5.44 -10.43 -11.27
CA ARG A 11 4.20 -11.22 -11.38
C ARG A 11 3.75 -11.77 -10.03
N ASP A 12 4.66 -12.38 -9.27
CA ASP A 12 4.37 -12.89 -7.93
C ASP A 12 4.01 -11.76 -6.96
N LEU A 13 4.70 -10.64 -7.07
CA LEU A 13 4.42 -9.46 -6.25
C LEU A 13 3.03 -8.89 -6.55
N SER A 14 2.64 -8.82 -7.83
CA SER A 14 1.29 -8.41 -8.24
C SER A 14 0.21 -9.42 -7.80
N ALA A 15 0.48 -10.72 -7.89
CA ALA A 15 -0.44 -11.76 -7.44
C ALA A 15 -0.69 -11.67 -5.92
N ARG A 16 0.38 -11.50 -5.14
CA ARG A 16 0.30 -11.29 -3.68
C ARG A 16 -0.42 -9.98 -3.34
N LEU A 17 -0.19 -8.90 -4.09
CA LEU A 17 -0.89 -7.64 -3.92
C LEU A 17 -2.40 -7.80 -4.12
N CYS A 18 -2.82 -8.51 -5.18
CA CYS A 18 -4.23 -8.83 -5.42
C CYS A 18 -4.86 -9.64 -4.29
N GLU A 19 -4.13 -10.64 -3.77
CA GLU A 19 -4.60 -11.43 -2.62
C GLU A 19 -4.77 -10.55 -1.37
N LEU A 20 -3.81 -9.67 -1.07
CA LEU A 20 -3.88 -8.77 0.07
C LEU A 20 -5.04 -7.78 -0.04
N ILE A 21 -5.30 -7.23 -1.24
CA ILE A 21 -6.43 -6.33 -1.48
C ILE A 21 -7.75 -7.08 -1.29
N ARG A 22 -7.88 -8.31 -1.80
CA ARG A 22 -9.09 -9.14 -1.59
C ARG A 22 -9.34 -9.40 -0.10
N ARG A 23 -8.30 -9.84 0.62
CA ARG A 23 -8.40 -10.04 2.07
C ARG A 23 -8.75 -8.76 2.82
N TYR A 24 -8.24 -7.61 2.37
CA TYR A 24 -8.58 -6.32 2.96
C TYR A 24 -10.06 -5.96 2.70
N VAL A 25 -10.60 -6.24 1.51
CA VAL A 25 -12.02 -6.02 1.23
C VAL A 25 -12.90 -6.92 2.10
N GLU A 26 -12.48 -8.15 2.37
CA GLU A 26 -13.23 -9.11 3.19
C GLU A 26 -13.15 -8.81 4.70
N GLN A 27 -11.99 -8.40 5.20
CA GLN A 27 -11.73 -8.31 6.65
C GLN A 27 -11.57 -6.87 7.14
N ALA A 28 -11.18 -5.93 6.27
CA ALA A 28 -10.87 -4.52 6.58
C ALA A 28 -9.79 -4.34 7.67
N HIS A 29 -8.84 -5.28 7.76
CA HIS A 29 -7.79 -5.23 8.78
C HIS A 29 -6.69 -4.19 8.49
N PRO A 30 -6.26 -3.39 9.51
CA PRO A 30 -5.16 -2.43 9.41
C PRO A 30 -3.88 -3.01 8.81
N GLU A 31 -3.51 -4.20 9.25
CA GLU A 31 -2.23 -4.85 8.95
C GLU A 31 -2.12 -5.24 7.48
N LEU A 32 -3.26 -5.51 6.84
CA LEU A 32 -3.32 -5.77 5.40
C LEU A 32 -3.05 -4.49 4.62
N ALA A 33 -3.58 -3.34 5.05
CA ALA A 33 -3.28 -2.05 4.40
C ALA A 33 -1.79 -1.70 4.52
N VAL A 34 -1.16 -1.93 5.68
CA VAL A 34 0.30 -1.77 5.85
C VAL A 34 1.08 -2.68 4.90
N SER A 35 0.67 -3.95 4.80
CA SER A 35 1.31 -4.92 3.91
C SER A 35 1.15 -4.54 2.44
N ILE A 36 -0.02 -4.04 2.04
CA ILE A 36 -0.28 -3.52 0.68
C ILE A 36 0.65 -2.37 0.37
N VAL A 37 0.82 -1.39 1.27
CA VAL A 37 1.75 -0.27 1.08
C VAL A 37 3.18 -0.76 0.88
N ALA A 38 3.65 -1.72 1.70
CA ALA A 38 5.00 -2.26 1.59
C ALA A 38 5.24 -2.97 0.23
N HIS A 39 4.25 -3.71 -0.27
CA HIS A 39 4.32 -4.31 -1.60
C HIS A 39 4.30 -3.27 -2.71
N LEU A 40 3.50 -2.19 -2.55
CA LEU A 40 3.49 -1.11 -3.51
C LEU A 40 4.85 -0.38 -3.56
N GLU A 41 5.42 -0.04 -2.40
CA GLU A 41 6.74 0.58 -2.33
C GLU A 41 7.83 -0.31 -2.96
N ALA A 42 7.76 -1.64 -2.78
CA ALA A 42 8.69 -2.57 -3.41
C ALA A 42 8.62 -2.58 -4.94
N LEU A 43 7.43 -2.44 -5.53
CA LEU A 43 7.26 -2.29 -6.99
C LEU A 43 7.77 -0.93 -7.47
N TYR A 44 7.49 0.13 -6.74
CA TYR A 44 7.93 1.48 -7.08
C TYR A 44 9.45 1.63 -7.07
N LEU A 45 10.15 0.95 -6.17
CA LEU A 45 11.62 0.98 -6.09
C LEU A 45 12.33 0.26 -7.26
N ARG A 46 11.59 -0.41 -8.15
CA ARG A 46 12.20 -1.12 -9.29
C ARG A 46 12.47 -0.17 -10.46
N PRO A 47 13.66 -0.22 -11.08
CA PRO A 47 14.03 0.67 -12.17
C PRO A 47 13.11 0.53 -13.40
N ASP A 48 12.57 -0.67 -13.66
CA ASP A 48 11.64 -0.92 -14.76
C ASP A 48 10.27 -0.21 -14.61
N PHE A 49 9.93 0.27 -13.41
CA PHE A 49 8.62 0.87 -13.15
C PHE A 49 8.56 2.37 -13.52
N TRP A 50 9.70 3.02 -13.72
CA TRP A 50 9.81 4.48 -13.91
C TRP A 50 9.67 4.92 -15.37
N LEU A 51 9.35 3.99 -16.28
CA LEU A 51 9.31 4.25 -17.71
C LEU A 51 8.13 5.15 -18.12
N ASP A 52 7.06 5.21 -17.31
CA ASP A 52 5.89 6.03 -17.60
C ASP A 52 5.52 6.99 -16.44
N PRO A 53 5.50 8.32 -16.69
CA PRO A 53 5.20 9.31 -15.66
C PRO A 53 3.72 9.37 -15.27
N ASP A 54 2.79 8.97 -16.15
CA ASP A 54 1.36 8.91 -15.83
C ASP A 54 1.07 7.70 -14.91
N GLU A 55 1.68 6.55 -15.20
CA GLU A 55 1.63 5.38 -14.32
C GLU A 55 2.20 5.69 -12.93
N SER A 56 3.32 6.40 -12.87
CA SER A 56 3.94 6.85 -11.62
C SER A 56 2.98 7.73 -10.79
N CYS A 57 2.24 8.65 -11.44
CA CYS A 57 1.26 9.49 -10.77
C CYS A 57 0.08 8.70 -10.21
N ARG A 58 -0.47 7.76 -10.99
CA ARG A 58 -1.55 6.86 -10.53
C ARG A 58 -1.09 6.03 -9.34
N TYR A 59 0.15 5.56 -9.39
CA TYR A 59 0.77 4.77 -8.33
C TYR A 59 0.93 5.55 -7.03
N CYS A 60 1.43 6.78 -7.11
CA CYS A 60 1.54 7.68 -5.96
C CYS A 60 0.17 7.94 -5.29
N ARG A 61 -0.90 8.12 -6.08
CA ARG A 61 -2.26 8.29 -5.54
C ARG A 61 -2.73 7.02 -4.84
N LEU A 62 -2.50 5.86 -5.42
CA LEU A 62 -2.84 4.56 -4.84
C LEU A 62 -2.10 4.34 -3.52
N MET A 63 -0.78 4.57 -3.49
CA MET A 63 0.04 4.43 -2.30
C MET A 63 -0.39 5.40 -1.18
N ARG A 64 -0.75 6.64 -1.53
CA ARG A 64 -1.30 7.61 -0.57
C ARG A 64 -2.64 7.16 0.01
N HIS A 65 -3.51 6.61 -0.81
CA HIS A 65 -4.80 6.07 -0.35
C HIS A 65 -4.62 4.93 0.65
N TRP A 66 -3.76 3.96 0.35
CA TRP A 66 -3.49 2.84 1.26
C TRP A 66 -2.74 3.26 2.53
N ARG A 67 -1.82 4.24 2.44
CA ARG A 67 -1.20 4.85 3.62
C ARG A 67 -2.23 5.51 4.54
N TRP A 68 -3.21 6.20 3.97
CA TRP A 68 -4.29 6.80 4.75
C TRP A 68 -5.17 5.74 5.43
N LEU A 69 -5.51 4.64 4.74
CA LEU A 69 -6.26 3.52 5.33
C LEU A 69 -5.48 2.84 6.46
N ALA A 70 -4.19 2.60 6.27
CA ALA A 70 -3.30 2.05 7.29
C ALA A 70 -3.16 2.99 8.51
N ALA A 71 -3.10 4.30 8.28
CA ALA A 71 -3.03 5.30 9.35
C ALA A 71 -4.36 5.41 10.12
N ARG A 72 -5.49 5.43 9.41
CA ARG A 72 -6.84 5.50 10.00
C ARG A 72 -7.14 4.32 10.92
N SER A 73 -6.72 3.13 10.50
CA SER A 73 -6.93 1.91 11.28
C SER A 73 -6.02 1.83 12.52
N ARG A 74 -4.84 2.46 12.49
CA ARG A 74 -3.99 2.68 13.69
C ARG A 74 -4.58 3.73 14.65
N GLN A 75 -5.37 4.67 14.14
CA GLN A 75 -6.06 5.71 14.93
C GLN A 75 -7.38 5.23 15.57
N GLY A 76 -7.77 3.96 15.40
CA GLY A 76 -8.87 3.33 16.15
C GLY A 76 -8.65 3.28 17.67
N THR A 77 -7.51 3.76 18.16
CA THR A 77 -7.24 3.98 19.58
C THR A 77 -6.61 5.35 19.82
N LEU A 78 -7.04 6.42 19.15
CA LEU A 78 -6.89 7.82 19.57
C LEU A 78 -7.59 8.73 18.55
N TYR A 79 -8.81 9.16 18.88
CA TYR A 79 -9.24 10.48 18.42
C TYR A 79 -8.23 11.51 18.94
N PRO A 80 -7.90 12.51 18.12
CA PRO A 80 -8.30 13.83 18.55
C PRO A 80 -9.24 14.46 17.52
N VAL A 81 -10.39 14.88 18.03
CA VAL A 81 -11.13 16.01 17.48
C VAL A 81 -10.18 17.22 17.41
N CYS A 82 -10.22 17.96 16.30
CA CYS A 82 -9.86 19.38 16.12
C CYS A 82 -10.29 19.71 14.67
N GLN A 83 -11.56 20.02 14.42
CA GLN A 83 -12.23 21.32 14.57
C GLN A 83 -11.72 22.35 13.55
N GLY A 84 -12.66 22.90 12.79
CA GLY A 84 -12.40 23.79 11.65
C GLY A 84 -11.76 25.12 12.01
N GLY A 85 -11.26 25.76 10.95
CA GLY A 85 -10.92 27.16 10.85
C GLY A 85 -11.21 27.60 9.41
#